data_AF-A0A1J5APZ1-F1
#
_entry.id   AF-A0A1J5APZ1-F1
#
_cell.length_a   1.000
_cell.length_b   1.000
_cell.length_c   1.000
_cell.angle_alpha   90.00
_cell.angle_beta   90.00
_cell.angle_gamma   90.00
#
_symmetry.space_group_name_H-M   'P 1'
#
loop_
_entity.id
_entity.type
_entity.pdbx_description
1 polymer ?
#
loop_
_entity_poly.entity_id
_entity_poly.type
_entity_poly.pdbx_seq_one_letter_code
_entity_poly.pdbx_strand_id
1 'polypeptide(L)'
;MKKYLILLLLTSLNYSVLSQHFVILKNGKKLECVVTGLKHDTLEIYIDMQLQKIAIKEVSSVYFAQVVEYDGKLVNETPEKSLKSGDYEVRYKIKGRQMIKAPVITNATEKHGRVVVKIEVDKYGNVLKAESGYVGSTTSDNYLLVKAMTAAKDSKFNVSSKGPISTEGIIIIEY
;
A
#
# COMPACT_ATOMS: atom_id res chain seq x y z
N MET A 1 6.67 -0.22 -52.56
CA MET A 1 6.35 -0.90 -51.29
C MET A 1 5.62 0.10 -50.38
N LYS A 2 4.30 -0.04 -50.20
CA LYS A 2 3.46 0.85 -49.39
C LYS A 2 3.85 0.70 -47.91
N LYS A 3 4.36 1.77 -47.29
CA LYS A 3 4.59 1.81 -45.83
C LYS A 3 3.29 2.27 -45.17
N TYR A 4 2.65 1.37 -44.44
CA TYR A 4 1.51 1.68 -43.58
C TYR A 4 2.01 2.49 -42.39
N LEU A 5 1.62 3.75 -42.28
CA LEU A 5 1.81 4.56 -41.09
C LEU A 5 0.68 4.22 -40.11
N ILE A 6 0.99 3.39 -39.12
CA ILE A 6 0.06 3.01 -38.06
C ILE A 6 -0.20 4.26 -37.19
N LEU A 7 -1.43 4.76 -37.25
CA LEU A 7 -1.92 5.84 -36.39
C LEU A 7 -2.16 5.27 -34.99
N LEU A 8 -1.26 5.58 -34.06
CA LEU A 8 -1.33 5.17 -32.67
C LEU A 8 -2.38 6.02 -31.95
N LEU A 9 -3.58 5.48 -31.78
CA LEU A 9 -4.68 6.11 -31.06
C LEU A 9 -4.31 6.15 -29.56
N LEU A 10 -3.84 7.29 -29.08
CA LEU A 10 -3.64 7.54 -27.65
C LEU A 10 -5.02 7.56 -26.97
N THR A 11 -5.42 6.44 -26.37
CA THR A 11 -6.61 6.39 -25.51
C THR A 11 -6.29 7.14 -24.21
N SER A 12 -6.94 8.29 -24.03
CA SER A 12 -6.85 9.08 -22.81
C SER A 12 -7.29 8.24 -21.62
N LEU A 13 -6.41 8.10 -20.62
CA LEU A 13 -6.74 7.58 -19.29
C LEU A 13 -7.96 8.36 -18.75
N ASN A 14 -9.05 7.63 -18.48
CA ASN A 14 -10.17 8.15 -17.70
C ASN A 14 -9.66 8.42 -16.28
N TYR A 15 -9.55 9.70 -15.91
CA TYR A 15 -9.41 10.10 -14.51
C TYR A 15 -10.77 9.94 -13.85
N SER A 16 -10.99 8.84 -13.14
CA SER A 16 -12.10 8.73 -12.20
C SER A 16 -11.87 9.76 -11.09
N VAL A 17 -12.56 10.89 -11.14
CA VAL A 17 -12.64 11.80 -9.99
C VAL A 17 -13.43 11.08 -8.92
N LEU A 18 -12.73 10.51 -7.95
CA LEU A 18 -13.34 9.93 -6.76
C LEU A 18 -14.12 11.03 -6.05
N SER A 19 -15.38 10.77 -5.71
CA SER A 19 -16.14 11.62 -4.81
C SER A 19 -15.38 11.77 -3.49
N GLN A 20 -14.82 12.96 -3.24
CA GLN A 20 -14.02 13.24 -2.04
C GLN A 20 -14.88 13.65 -0.85
N HIS A 21 -16.18 13.91 -1.05
CA HIS A 21 -17.09 14.38 -0.02
C HIS A 21 -18.36 13.55 -0.01
N PHE A 22 -19.07 13.58 1.12
CA PHE A 22 -20.47 13.22 1.15
C PHE A 22 -21.27 14.26 1.90
N VAL A 23 -22.38 14.67 1.29
CA VAL A 23 -23.33 15.63 1.86
C VAL A 23 -24.57 14.86 2.29
N ILE A 24 -24.97 15.04 3.55
CA ILE A 24 -26.24 14.52 4.07
C ILE A 24 -27.25 15.66 4.03
N LEU A 25 -28.39 15.44 3.37
CA LEU A 25 -29.51 16.39 3.35
C LEU A 25 -30.45 16.17 4.54
N LYS A 26 -31.30 17.15 4.85
CA LYS A 26 -32.30 17.05 5.94
C LYS A 26 -33.33 15.94 5.76
N ASN A 27 -33.60 15.55 4.51
CA ASN A 27 -34.45 14.40 4.20
C ASN A 27 -33.71 13.05 4.36
N GLY A 28 -32.46 13.05 4.85
CA GLY A 28 -31.64 11.87 5.02
C GLY A 28 -30.90 11.40 3.77
N LYS A 29 -31.11 12.03 2.61
CA LYS A 29 -30.43 11.65 1.36
C LYS A 29 -28.92 11.92 1.48
N LYS A 30 -28.11 10.89 1.25
CA LYS A 30 -26.66 10.99 1.07
C LYS A 30 -26.33 11.29 -0.39
N LEU A 31 -25.53 12.32 -0.61
CA LEU A 31 -24.98 12.70 -1.91
C LEU A 31 -23.46 12.52 -1.90
N GLU A 32 -22.95 11.63 -2.74
CA GLU A 32 -21.52 11.52 -3.01
C GLU A 32 -21.16 12.60 -4.04
N CYS A 33 -20.29 13.54 -3.65
CA CYS A 33 -20.00 14.73 -4.44
C CYS A 33 -18.61 15.32 -4.17
N VAL A 34 -18.27 16.39 -4.89
CA VAL A 34 -17.16 17.29 -4.57
C VAL A 34 -17.70 18.65 -4.15
N VAL A 35 -17.48 19.07 -2.90
CA VAL A 35 -17.88 20.39 -2.41
C VAL A 35 -16.84 21.42 -2.84
N THR A 36 -17.24 22.43 -3.61
CA THR A 36 -16.32 23.46 -4.12
C THR A 36 -16.44 24.77 -3.36
N GLY A 37 -17.56 25.01 -2.69
CA GLY A 37 -17.70 26.18 -1.84
C GLY A 37 -19.12 26.44 -1.41
N LEU A 38 -19.28 27.55 -0.70
CA LEU A 38 -20.54 28.07 -0.22
C LEU A 38 -20.68 29.49 -0.74
N LYS A 39 -21.73 29.74 -1.52
CA LYS A 39 -21.97 31.03 -2.16
C LYS A 39 -23.46 31.34 -2.17
N HIS A 40 -23.84 32.55 -1.74
CA HIS A 40 -25.22 33.03 -1.75
C HIS A 40 -26.22 32.00 -1.18
N ASP A 41 -26.00 31.57 0.06
CA ASP A 41 -26.82 30.57 0.76
C ASP A 41 -26.95 29.20 0.08
N THR A 42 -26.11 28.93 -0.92
CA THR A 42 -26.05 27.63 -1.61
C THR A 42 -24.69 26.98 -1.44
N LEU A 43 -24.71 25.68 -1.17
CA LEU A 43 -23.57 24.79 -1.28
C LEU A 43 -23.39 24.42 -2.76
N GLU A 44 -22.26 24.79 -3.33
CA GLU A 44 -21.88 24.43 -4.69
C GLU A 44 -21.13 23.08 -4.65
N ILE A 45 -21.69 22.09 -5.33
CA ILE A 45 -21.16 20.72 -5.36
C ILE A 45 -21.07 20.21 -6.80
N TYR A 46 -20.16 19.28 -7.07
CA TYR A 46 -20.13 18.52 -8.31
C TYR A 46 -20.56 17.07 -8.08
N ILE A 47 -21.50 16.59 -8.89
CA ILE A 47 -21.90 15.19 -9.00
C ILE A 47 -21.79 14.84 -10.49
N ASP A 48 -21.09 13.74 -10.82
CA ASP A 48 -20.87 13.32 -12.22
C ASP A 48 -20.33 14.47 -13.11
N MET A 49 -19.41 15.28 -12.55
CA MET A 49 -18.82 16.47 -13.18
C MET A 49 -19.81 17.60 -13.52
N GLN A 50 -21.05 17.53 -13.05
CA GLN A 50 -22.03 18.59 -13.20
C GLN A 50 -22.17 19.40 -11.91
N LEU A 51 -22.08 20.72 -12.04
CA LEU A 51 -22.30 21.65 -10.93
C LEU A 51 -23.77 21.59 -10.52
N GLN A 52 -24.01 21.27 -9.25
CA GLN A 52 -25.30 21.36 -8.59
C GLN A 52 -25.23 22.37 -7.44
N LYS A 53 -26.33 23.08 -7.23
CA LYS A 53 -26.47 24.06 -6.15
C LYS A 53 -27.55 23.60 -5.20
N ILE A 54 -27.19 23.45 -3.93
CA ILE A 54 -28.11 23.03 -2.87
C ILE A 54 -28.24 24.15 -1.87
N ALA A 55 -29.46 24.59 -1.56
CA ALA A 55 -29.65 25.57 -0.51
C ALA A 55 -29.15 25.01 0.83
N ILE A 56 -28.34 25.78 1.58
CA ILE A 56 -27.72 25.33 2.84
C ILE A 56 -28.79 24.87 3.84
N LYS A 57 -29.98 25.47 3.82
CA LYS A 57 -31.11 25.07 4.66
C LYS A 57 -31.52 23.61 4.48
N GLU A 58 -31.22 22.98 3.35
CA GLU A 58 -31.52 21.58 3.05
C GLU A 58 -30.37 20.65 3.44
N VAL A 59 -29.19 21.19 3.77
CA VAL A 59 -28.00 20.43 4.16
C VAL A 59 -28.04 20.17 5.67
N SER A 60 -27.86 18.90 6.04
CA SER A 60 -27.72 18.46 7.43
C SER A 60 -26.26 18.39 7.86
N SER A 61 -25.39 17.83 7.01
CA SER A 61 -23.96 17.69 7.32
C SER A 61 -23.14 17.60 6.04
N VAL A 62 -21.93 18.15 6.07
CA VAL A 62 -20.92 17.97 5.01
C VAL A 62 -19.76 17.19 5.60
N TYR A 63 -19.43 16.08 4.98
CA TYR A 63 -18.29 15.27 5.34
C TYR A 63 -17.25 15.37 4.24
N PHE A 64 -16.10 15.91 4.63
CA PHE A 64 -14.89 15.87 3.83
C PHE A 64 -14.26 14.51 4.13
N ALA A 65 -14.15 13.62 3.14
CA ALA A 65 -13.43 12.38 3.34
C ALA A 65 -11.98 12.75 3.67
N GLN A 66 -11.63 12.70 4.96
CA GLN A 66 -10.24 12.72 5.36
C GLN A 66 -9.64 11.47 4.73
N VAL A 67 -8.69 11.68 3.82
CA VAL A 67 -7.80 10.60 3.43
C VAL A 67 -7.05 10.27 4.70
N VAL A 68 -7.48 9.21 5.39
CA VAL A 68 -6.73 8.71 6.55
C VAL A 68 -5.43 8.19 5.97
N GLU A 69 -4.35 8.94 6.19
CA GLU A 69 -3.05 8.56 5.71
C GLU A 69 -2.70 7.17 6.28
N TYR A 70 -2.12 6.34 5.43
CA TYR A 70 -1.70 5.01 5.86
C TYR A 70 -0.63 5.14 6.95
N ASP A 71 -0.91 4.58 8.12
CA ASP A 71 -0.07 4.68 9.32
C ASP A 71 1.19 3.81 9.30
N GLY A 72 1.37 2.99 8.27
CA GLY A 72 2.53 2.12 8.12
C GLY A 72 2.37 0.72 8.70
N LYS A 73 1.22 0.37 9.29
CA LYS A 73 1.04 -0.96 9.88
C LYS A 73 0.84 -2.06 8.85
N LEU A 74 1.22 -3.28 9.20
CA LEU A 74 0.91 -4.43 8.38
C LEU A 74 -0.60 -4.73 8.45
N VAL A 75 -1.26 -4.81 7.30
CA VAL A 75 -2.68 -5.15 7.18
C VAL A 75 -2.86 -6.52 6.52
N ASN A 76 -3.92 -7.25 6.86
CA ASN A 76 -4.13 -8.64 6.42
C ASN A 76 -4.31 -8.75 4.89
N GLU A 77 -4.86 -7.71 4.28
CA GLU A 77 -5.11 -7.62 2.84
C GLU A 77 -3.84 -7.25 2.04
N THR A 78 -2.70 -7.10 2.71
CA THR A 78 -1.43 -6.78 2.04
C THR A 78 -1.06 -7.95 1.12
N PRO A 79 -0.93 -7.71 -0.21
CA PRO A 79 -0.63 -8.78 -1.14
C PRO A 79 0.74 -9.37 -0.87
N GLU A 80 0.83 -10.69 -0.96
CA GLU A 80 2.10 -11.40 -0.94
C GLU A 80 2.83 -11.22 -2.27
N LYS A 81 4.13 -11.01 -2.19
CA LYS A 81 5.02 -10.93 -3.35
C LYS A 81 6.16 -11.92 -3.13
N SER A 82 6.69 -12.48 -4.22
CA SER A 82 7.83 -13.40 -4.17
C SER A 82 8.95 -12.96 -5.10
N LEU A 83 10.17 -13.39 -4.77
CA LEU A 83 11.36 -13.24 -5.59
C LEU A 83 12.37 -14.34 -5.26
N LYS A 84 13.32 -14.58 -6.17
CA LYS A 84 14.42 -15.51 -5.93
C LYS A 84 15.61 -14.82 -5.28
N SER A 85 16.25 -15.49 -4.34
CA SER A 85 17.55 -15.12 -3.79
C SER A 85 18.47 -16.34 -3.75
N GLY A 86 19.36 -16.42 -4.74
CA GLY A 86 20.10 -17.65 -5.01
C GLY A 86 19.12 -18.79 -5.31
N ASP A 87 19.28 -19.89 -4.58
CA ASP A 87 18.43 -21.09 -4.70
C ASP A 87 17.15 -21.02 -3.86
N TYR A 88 16.98 -19.97 -3.05
CA TYR A 88 15.84 -19.81 -2.14
C TYR A 88 14.75 -18.92 -2.74
N GLU A 89 13.49 -19.29 -2.50
CA GLU A 89 12.35 -18.41 -2.73
C GLU A 89 12.09 -17.56 -1.48
N VAL A 90 12.05 -16.24 -1.67
CA VAL A 90 11.72 -15.27 -0.63
C VAL A 90 10.36 -14.68 -0.91
N ARG A 91 9.45 -14.81 0.05
CA ARG A 91 8.12 -14.20 -0.02
C ARG A 91 8.04 -13.06 0.99
N TYR A 92 7.26 -12.03 0.72
CA TYR A 92 7.15 -10.89 1.61
C TYR A 92 5.79 -10.20 1.48
N LYS A 93 5.36 -9.55 2.57
CA LYS A 93 4.15 -8.71 2.62
C LYS A 93 4.53 -7.36 3.21
N ILE A 94 4.45 -6.32 2.40
CA ILE A 94 4.59 -4.92 2.84
C ILE A 94 3.79 -4.00 1.91
N LYS A 95 2.94 -3.15 2.49
CA LYS A 95 2.00 -2.34 1.72
C LYS A 95 2.73 -1.23 0.98
N GLY A 96 2.45 -1.10 -0.32
CA GLY A 96 2.98 -0.01 -1.16
C GLY A 96 4.50 -0.05 -1.39
N ARG A 97 5.18 -1.11 -0.98
CA ARG A 97 6.64 -1.27 -1.12
C ARG A 97 6.96 -2.46 -2.01
N GLN A 98 8.10 -2.39 -2.69
CA GLN A 98 8.70 -3.42 -3.52
C GLN A 98 10.13 -3.63 -3.05
N MET A 99 10.54 -4.88 -2.90
CA MET A 99 11.91 -5.22 -2.55
C MET A 99 12.81 -5.02 -3.79
N ILE A 100 13.85 -4.20 -3.66
CA ILE A 100 14.81 -3.87 -4.71
C ILE A 100 16.14 -4.62 -4.55
N LYS A 101 16.48 -5.03 -3.32
CA LYS A 101 17.62 -5.89 -3.02
C LYS A 101 17.11 -7.08 -2.23
N ALA A 102 17.22 -8.26 -2.82
CA ALA A 102 16.89 -9.52 -2.18
C ALA A 102 17.83 -9.79 -0.99
N PRO A 103 17.35 -10.40 0.10
CA PRO A 103 18.19 -10.80 1.22
C PRO A 103 19.10 -11.96 0.81
N VAL A 104 20.38 -11.94 1.17
CA VAL A 104 21.28 -13.07 0.89
C VAL A 104 21.01 -14.20 1.90
N ILE A 105 20.58 -15.36 1.40
CA ILE A 105 20.22 -16.51 2.25
C ILE A 105 21.30 -17.58 2.15
N THR A 106 21.70 -18.10 3.32
CA THR A 106 22.69 -19.18 3.43
C THR A 106 22.27 -20.13 4.53
N ASN A 107 22.34 -21.43 4.26
CA ASN A 107 22.18 -22.48 5.25
C ASN A 107 23.35 -23.46 5.13
N ALA A 108 24.21 -23.50 6.14
CA ALA A 108 25.33 -24.44 6.19
C ALA A 108 24.97 -25.72 6.98
N THR A 109 23.68 -25.95 7.20
CA THR A 109 23.15 -27.09 7.96
C THR A 109 22.09 -27.81 7.14
N GLU A 110 21.76 -29.04 7.52
CA GLU A 110 20.66 -29.82 6.92
C GLU A 110 19.30 -29.51 7.57
N LYS A 111 19.19 -28.40 8.29
CA LYS A 111 17.95 -28.01 8.96
C LYS A 111 17.03 -27.31 7.99
N HIS A 112 15.75 -27.62 8.09
CA HIS A 112 14.72 -27.08 7.22
C HIS A 112 13.61 -26.41 8.03
N GLY A 113 12.88 -25.52 7.39
CA GLY A 113 11.68 -24.93 7.96
C GLY A 113 11.41 -23.51 7.48
N ARG A 114 10.20 -23.06 7.77
CA ARG A 114 9.72 -21.72 7.45
C ARG A 114 10.07 -20.77 8.58
N VAL A 115 10.75 -19.68 8.25
CA VAL A 115 10.96 -18.56 9.17
C VAL A 115 10.25 -17.32 8.65
N VAL A 116 9.35 -16.79 9.46
CA VAL A 116 8.70 -15.50 9.24
C VAL A 116 9.40 -14.44 10.09
N VAL A 117 9.84 -13.37 9.45
CA VAL A 117 10.55 -12.25 10.07
C VAL A 117 9.68 -11.00 9.97
N LYS A 118 9.26 -10.44 11.11
CA LYS A 118 8.63 -9.12 11.16
C LYS A 118 9.70 -8.06 10.94
N ILE A 119 9.43 -7.12 10.04
CA ILE A 119 10.37 -6.04 9.69
C ILE A 119 9.71 -4.67 9.81
N GLU A 120 10.56 -3.66 10.01
CA GLU A 120 10.19 -2.25 10.01
C GLU A 120 11.10 -1.50 9.02
N VAL A 121 10.53 -0.85 8.01
CA VAL A 121 11.26 -0.24 6.88
C VAL A 121 11.13 1.27 6.85
N ASP A 122 12.24 2.00 6.76
CA ASP A 122 12.25 3.47 6.69
C ASP A 122 11.77 4.02 5.34
N LYS A 123 11.62 5.34 5.22
CA LYS A 123 11.25 6.01 3.94
C LYS A 123 12.24 5.78 2.80
N TYR A 124 13.51 5.50 3.11
CA TYR A 124 14.58 5.28 2.13
C TYR A 124 14.69 3.82 1.68
N GLY A 125 13.90 2.93 2.28
CA GLY A 125 13.83 1.52 1.97
C GLY A 125 14.81 0.63 2.76
N ASN A 126 15.43 1.13 3.82
CA ASN A 126 16.29 0.33 4.69
C ASN A 126 15.46 -0.34 5.78
N VAL A 127 15.83 -1.58 6.13
CA VAL A 127 15.21 -2.32 7.23
C VAL A 127 15.82 -1.86 8.57
N LEU A 128 15.04 -1.13 9.35
CA LEU A 128 15.43 -0.60 10.67
C LEU A 128 15.40 -1.69 11.74
N LYS A 129 14.34 -2.51 11.74
CA LYS A 129 14.15 -3.60 12.70
C LYS A 129 13.79 -4.89 11.98
N ALA A 130 14.24 -6.00 12.54
CA ALA A 130 13.95 -7.35 12.08
C ALA A 130 13.82 -8.29 13.29
N GLU A 131 12.69 -8.98 13.40
CA GLU A 131 12.37 -9.92 14.49
C GLU A 131 11.95 -11.25 13.88
N SER A 132 12.77 -12.29 14.03
CA SER A 132 12.51 -13.64 13.53
C SER A 132 11.58 -14.44 14.45
N GLY A 133 10.92 -15.46 13.92
CA GLY A 133 10.02 -16.31 14.70
C GLY A 133 8.64 -15.70 14.86
N TYR A 134 8.26 -14.79 13.96
CA TYR A 134 6.92 -14.21 13.93
C TYR A 134 5.86 -15.26 13.58
N VAL A 135 4.60 -14.93 13.82
CA VAL A 135 3.45 -15.80 13.56
C VAL A 135 3.52 -16.37 12.14
N GLY A 136 3.39 -17.70 12.04
CA GLY A 136 3.52 -18.45 10.79
C GLY A 136 4.88 -19.12 10.57
N SER A 137 5.86 -18.92 11.47
CA SER A 137 7.11 -19.70 11.46
C SER A 137 6.83 -21.16 11.88
N THR A 138 7.50 -22.13 11.25
CA THR A 138 7.34 -23.56 11.56
C THR A 138 8.53 -24.15 12.32
N THR A 139 9.61 -23.39 12.46
CA THR A 139 10.83 -23.81 13.17
C THR A 139 11.13 -22.88 14.34
N SER A 140 11.64 -23.46 15.43
CA SER A 140 12.20 -22.75 16.59
C SER A 140 13.73 -22.83 16.62
N ASP A 141 14.35 -23.34 15.55
CA ASP A 141 15.79 -23.50 15.49
C ASP A 141 16.51 -22.15 15.46
N ASN A 142 17.30 -21.88 16.51
CA ASN A 142 17.96 -20.58 16.68
C ASN A 142 18.91 -20.23 15.52
N TYR A 143 19.55 -21.21 14.89
CA TYR A 143 20.45 -20.95 13.76
C TYR A 143 19.67 -20.40 12.56
N LEU A 144 18.55 -21.04 12.19
CA LEU A 144 17.69 -20.57 11.11
C LEU A 144 17.06 -19.21 11.41
N LEU A 145 16.62 -19.00 12.66
CA LEU A 145 16.04 -17.73 13.11
C LEU A 145 17.03 -16.56 12.95
N VAL A 146 18.27 -16.72 13.45
CA VAL A 146 19.32 -15.70 13.36
C VAL A 146 19.73 -15.44 11.90
N LYS A 147 19.84 -16.51 11.08
CA LYS A 147 20.13 -16.38 9.65
C LYS A 147 19.06 -15.58 8.92
N ALA A 148 17.78 -15.90 9.16
CA ALA A 148 16.66 -15.20 8.55
C ALA A 148 16.60 -13.74 8.99
N MET A 149 16.80 -13.46 10.28
CA MET A 149 16.82 -12.10 10.82
C MET A 149 17.92 -11.25 10.16
N THR A 150 19.13 -11.80 10.05
CA THR A 150 20.28 -11.12 9.46
C THR A 150 20.06 -10.86 7.98
N ALA A 151 19.56 -11.87 7.25
CA ALA A 151 19.26 -11.77 5.83
C ALA A 151 18.18 -10.70 5.58
N ALA A 152 17.09 -10.71 6.37
CA ALA A 152 16.03 -9.71 6.30
C ALA A 152 16.56 -8.29 6.53
N LYS A 153 17.48 -8.10 7.47
CA LYS A 153 18.08 -6.79 7.76
C LYS A 153 18.97 -6.26 6.62
N ASP A 154 19.55 -7.15 5.81
CA ASP A 154 20.35 -6.79 4.63
C ASP A 154 19.50 -6.49 3.38
N SER A 155 18.21 -6.83 3.41
CA SER A 155 17.29 -6.52 2.30
C SER A 155 17.04 -5.03 2.16
N LYS A 156 16.65 -4.61 0.95
CA LYS A 156 16.32 -3.21 0.66
C LYS A 156 15.04 -3.10 -0.14
N PHE A 157 14.23 -2.11 0.20
CA PHE A 157 12.98 -1.76 -0.46
C PHE A 157 13.13 -0.46 -1.25
N ASN A 158 12.13 -0.18 -2.10
CA ASN A 158 12.05 1.09 -2.79
C ASN A 158 11.76 2.25 -1.82
N VAL A 159 12.21 3.45 -2.23
CA VAL A 159 11.93 4.70 -1.53
C VAL A 159 10.43 5.00 -1.58
N SER A 160 9.89 5.47 -0.46
CA SER A 160 8.50 5.92 -0.34
C SER A 160 8.45 7.38 0.13
N SER A 161 8.36 8.31 -0.83
CA SER A 161 8.39 9.76 -0.57
C SER A 161 7.11 10.28 0.09
N LYS A 162 5.95 9.71 -0.28
CA LYS A 162 4.63 10.09 0.23
C LYS A 162 4.07 9.13 1.29
N GLY A 163 4.86 8.13 1.69
CA GLY A 163 4.44 7.13 2.67
C GLY A 163 4.70 7.54 4.12
N PRO A 164 4.29 6.69 5.08
CA PRO A 164 4.62 6.86 6.49
C PRO A 164 6.14 6.84 6.73
N ILE A 165 6.58 7.38 7.86
CA ILE A 165 8.00 7.41 8.26
C ILE A 165 8.59 6.00 8.31
N SER A 166 7.75 5.06 8.71
CA SER A 166 8.10 3.67 8.87
C SER A 166 6.98 2.79 8.32
N THR A 167 7.32 1.63 7.79
CA THR A 167 6.35 0.68 7.25
C THR A 167 6.67 -0.72 7.76
N GLU A 168 5.72 -1.31 8.47
CA GLU A 168 5.77 -2.69 8.92
C GLU A 168 5.51 -3.67 7.77
N GLY A 169 6.23 -4.78 7.81
CA GLY A 169 6.04 -5.88 6.89
C GLY A 169 6.51 -7.20 7.47
N ILE A 170 6.38 -8.25 6.68
CA ILE A 170 7.01 -9.54 6.96
C ILE A 170 7.80 -10.02 5.74
N ILE A 171 8.91 -10.71 6.01
CA ILE A 171 9.66 -11.51 5.05
C ILE A 171 9.55 -12.97 5.49
N ILE A 172 9.30 -13.86 4.54
CA ILE A 172 9.11 -15.29 4.73
C ILE A 172 10.21 -15.99 3.94
N ILE A 173 11.00 -16.79 4.65
CA ILE A 173 12.10 -17.57 4.09
C ILE A 173 11.81 -19.04 4.36
N GLU A 174 11.89 -19.87 3.31
CA GLU A 174 11.84 -21.32 3.41
C GLU A 174 13.29 -21.85 3.30
N TYR A 175 13.74 -22.60 4.31
CA TYR A 175 15.04 -23.27 4.34
C TYR A 175 14.92 -24.77 4.09
#